data_AF-A0AAV1APU3-F1
#
_entry.id   AF-A0AAV1APU3-F1
#
_cell.length_a   1.000
_cell.length_b   1.000
_cell.length_c   1.000
_cell.angle_alpha   90.00
_cell.angle_beta   90.00
_cell.angle_gamma   90.00
#
_symmetry.space_group_name_H-M   'P 1'
#
loop_
_entity.id
_entity.type
_entity.pdbx_description
1 polymer ?
#
loop_
_entity_poly.entity_id
_entity_poly.type
_entity_poly.pdbx_seq_one_letter_code
_entity_poly.pdbx_strand_id
1 'polypeptide(L)'
;MTAIGNHERDYVSSGSVYQTPDSGGECGVPYETYFPMPTSAKDKPWYSIEQASVHFTVISTEHDWSINSQQYEWMKKDMASVNRQHTPWLVFMGHRPIISEFGYLRAHATKNDLNLEFVTSDTREVKDSFRITK
;
A
#
# COMPACT_ATOMS: atom_id res chain seq x y z
N MET A 1 -9.88 10.68 -0.62
CA MET A 1 -9.23 9.55 -1.32
C MET A 1 -8.13 9.04 -0.40
N THR A 2 -8.21 7.79 0.02
CA THR A 2 -7.25 7.11 0.90
C THR A 2 -6.86 5.76 0.29
N ALA A 3 -5.65 5.30 0.52
CA ALA A 3 -5.25 3.92 0.24
C ALA A 3 -4.98 3.26 1.60
N ILE A 4 -5.38 2.00 1.76
CA ILE A 4 -5.11 1.26 3.00
C ILE A 4 -3.64 0.84 3.03
N GLY A 5 -2.99 1.00 4.17
CA GLY A 5 -1.62 0.56 4.40
C GLY A 5 -1.51 -0.47 5.53
N ASN A 6 -0.28 -0.85 5.82
CA ASN A 6 0.03 -1.88 6.82
C ASN A 6 -0.43 -1.51 8.23
N HIS A 7 -0.29 -0.24 8.62
CA HIS A 7 -0.75 0.26 9.91
C HIS A 7 -2.27 0.32 10.04
N GLU A 8 -3.00 0.21 8.94
CA GLU A 8 -4.45 0.14 8.97
C GLU A 8 -4.93 -1.32 8.92
N ARG A 9 -4.23 -2.22 8.21
CA ARG A 9 -4.77 -3.55 7.85
C ARG A 9 -4.05 -4.76 8.46
N ASP A 10 -2.75 -4.68 8.70
CA ASP A 10 -1.96 -5.89 8.96
C ASP A 10 -2.13 -6.38 10.39
N TYR A 11 -2.62 -7.61 10.51
CA TYR A 11 -2.67 -8.33 11.77
C TYR A 11 -2.65 -9.83 11.53
N VAL A 12 -2.09 -10.59 12.48
CA VAL A 12 -2.00 -12.05 12.39
C VAL A 12 -3.41 -12.66 12.29
N SER A 13 -3.61 -13.60 11.37
CA SER A 13 -4.88 -14.31 11.13
C SER A 13 -6.06 -13.41 10.72
N SER A 14 -5.79 -12.21 10.18
CA SER A 14 -6.82 -11.26 9.73
C SER A 14 -7.18 -11.36 8.25
N GLY A 15 -6.52 -12.22 7.48
CA GLY A 15 -6.65 -12.27 6.02
C GLY A 15 -5.77 -11.29 5.23
N SER A 16 -4.95 -10.45 5.90
CA SER A 16 -3.91 -9.66 5.22
C SER A 16 -2.87 -10.59 4.57
N VAL A 17 -2.30 -10.16 3.44
CA VAL A 17 -1.13 -10.80 2.82
C VAL A 17 0.07 -10.78 3.77
N TYR A 18 0.23 -9.69 4.53
CA TYR A 18 1.33 -9.51 5.46
C TYR A 18 0.89 -9.79 6.89
N GLN A 19 1.49 -10.81 7.49
CA GLN A 19 1.16 -11.29 8.83
C GLN A 19 2.00 -10.57 9.90
N THR A 20 1.88 -9.25 9.96
CA THR A 20 2.58 -8.38 10.93
C THR A 20 1.58 -7.81 11.93
N PRO A 21 2.00 -7.39 13.14
CA PRO A 21 1.11 -6.77 14.11
C PRO A 21 0.95 -5.25 13.87
N ASP A 22 1.24 -4.74 12.67
CA ASP A 22 1.45 -3.30 12.44
C ASP A 22 0.20 -2.45 12.69
N SER A 23 -1.00 -3.02 12.49
CA SER A 23 -2.27 -2.35 12.82
C SER A 23 -2.64 -2.35 14.29
N GLY A 24 -1.86 -3.01 15.16
CA GLY A 24 -2.18 -3.08 16.60
C GLY A 24 -3.49 -3.79 16.93
N GLY A 25 -4.05 -4.57 15.99
CA GLY A 25 -5.32 -5.29 16.16
C GLY A 25 -6.53 -4.57 15.55
N GLU A 26 -6.31 -3.46 14.82
CA GLU A 26 -7.38 -2.74 14.12
C GLU A 26 -7.89 -3.46 12.88
N CYS A 27 -7.01 -4.21 12.18
CA CYS A 27 -7.33 -5.09 11.05
C CYS A 27 -8.32 -4.50 10.02
N GLY A 28 -8.15 -3.23 9.66
CA GLY A 28 -8.89 -2.52 8.62
C GLY A 28 -10.24 -1.94 9.07
N VAL A 29 -10.72 -2.29 10.28
CA VAL A 29 -12.05 -1.89 10.74
C VAL A 29 -12.16 -0.36 10.88
N PRO A 30 -11.23 0.36 11.53
CA PRO A 30 -11.31 1.82 11.63
C PRO A 30 -11.21 2.50 10.26
N TYR A 31 -10.37 1.99 9.37
CA TYR A 31 -10.20 2.52 8.02
C TYR A 31 -11.53 2.52 7.25
N GLU A 32 -12.21 1.37 7.20
CA GLU A 32 -13.49 1.26 6.49
C GLU A 32 -14.66 1.94 7.22
N THR A 33 -14.54 2.17 8.52
CA THR A 33 -15.58 2.81 9.34
C THR A 33 -15.54 4.33 9.24
N TYR A 34 -14.34 4.92 9.30
CA TYR A 34 -14.18 6.37 9.35
C TYR A 34 -14.08 7.02 7.97
N PHE A 35 -13.57 6.31 6.96
CA PHE A 35 -13.43 6.86 5.63
C PHE A 35 -14.56 6.39 4.70
N PRO A 36 -15.26 7.32 4.02
CA PRO A 36 -16.23 6.95 3.01
C PRO A 36 -15.50 6.39 1.78
N MET A 37 -15.58 5.08 1.60
CA MET A 37 -14.94 4.40 0.48
C MET A 37 -15.85 4.39 -0.76
N PRO A 38 -15.31 4.63 -1.97
CA PRO A 38 -16.09 4.53 -3.22
C PRO A 38 -16.26 3.07 -3.66
N THR A 39 -16.49 2.18 -2.71
CA THR A 39 -16.83 0.77 -2.88
C THR A 39 -17.75 0.38 -1.73
N SER A 40 -18.81 -0.37 -2.03
CA SER A 40 -19.72 -0.91 -1.01
C SER A 40 -19.25 -2.25 -0.45
N ALA A 41 -18.17 -2.81 -1.00
CA ALA A 41 -17.64 -4.09 -0.58
C ALA A 41 -16.81 -3.92 0.70
N LYS A 42 -17.10 -4.76 1.71
CA LYS A 42 -16.34 -4.83 2.96
C LYS A 42 -15.04 -5.59 2.77
N ASP A 43 -13.97 -5.14 3.43
CA ASP A 43 -12.61 -5.68 3.36
C ASP A 43 -12.10 -5.83 1.91
N LYS A 44 -12.49 -4.87 1.06
CA LYS A 44 -12.06 -4.77 -0.35
C LYS A 44 -11.74 -3.33 -0.73
N PRO A 45 -10.74 -2.71 -0.08
CA PRO A 45 -10.48 -1.27 -0.19
C PRO A 45 -9.70 -0.86 -1.46
N TRP A 46 -9.95 -1.54 -2.58
CA TRP A 46 -9.44 -1.17 -3.91
C TRP A 46 -10.58 -0.61 -4.77
N TYR A 47 -10.30 0.48 -5.45
CA TYR A 47 -11.31 1.26 -6.16
C TYR A 47 -10.68 2.19 -7.20
N SER A 48 -11.52 2.77 -8.04
CA SER A 48 -11.13 3.84 -8.95
C SER A 48 -12.03 5.04 -8.80
N ILE A 49 -11.48 6.21 -9.10
CA ILE A 49 -12.24 7.46 -9.21
C ILE A 49 -11.70 8.25 -10.41
N GLU A 50 -12.58 9.02 -11.04
CA GLU A 50 -12.18 10.02 -12.01
C GLU A 50 -12.29 11.41 -11.36
N GLN A 51 -11.22 12.20 -11.45
CA GLN A 51 -11.23 13.59 -11.05
C GLN A 51 -10.67 14.44 -12.20
N ALA A 52 -11.55 15.26 -12.79
CA ALA A 52 -11.26 16.00 -14.02
C ALA A 52 -10.76 15.05 -15.13
N SER A 53 -9.57 15.31 -15.69
CA SER A 53 -8.99 14.53 -16.80
C SER A 53 -8.12 13.35 -16.34
N VAL A 54 -8.24 12.94 -15.07
CA VAL A 54 -7.40 11.90 -14.46
C VAL A 54 -8.26 10.75 -13.95
N HIS A 55 -7.93 9.53 -14.37
CA HIS A 55 -8.41 8.29 -13.77
C HIS A 55 -7.40 7.80 -12.74
N PHE A 56 -7.84 7.63 -11.50
CA PHE A 56 -7.05 7.05 -10.42
C PHE A 56 -7.47 5.60 -10.21
N THR A 57 -6.52 4.67 -10.28
CA THR A 57 -6.69 3.29 -9.83
C THR A 57 -5.94 3.11 -8.52
N VAL A 58 -6.68 2.88 -7.43
CA VAL A 58 -6.13 2.70 -6.08
C VAL A 58 -6.26 1.24 -5.67
N ILE A 59 -5.12 0.59 -5.42
CA ILE A 59 -5.06 -0.79 -4.94
C ILE A 59 -4.78 -0.85 -3.44
N SER A 60 -5.11 -1.99 -2.84
CA SER A 60 -4.63 -2.38 -1.53
C SER A 60 -3.43 -3.30 -1.65
N THR A 61 -2.29 -2.85 -1.15
CA THR A 61 -1.09 -3.69 -1.05
C THR A 61 -1.20 -4.74 0.05
N GLU A 62 -2.13 -4.58 1.00
CA GLU A 62 -2.31 -5.51 2.13
C GLU A 62 -3.25 -6.70 1.82
N HIS A 63 -3.82 -6.73 0.62
CA HIS A 63 -4.71 -7.80 0.14
C HIS A 63 -4.09 -8.48 -1.06
N ASP A 64 -4.45 -9.73 -1.36
CA ASP A 64 -3.86 -10.46 -2.49
C ASP A 64 -4.07 -9.70 -3.81
N TRP A 65 -2.96 -9.37 -4.46
CA TRP A 65 -2.88 -8.66 -5.73
C TRP A 65 -2.10 -9.48 -6.79
N SER A 66 -1.84 -10.77 -6.51
CA SER A 66 -1.21 -11.69 -7.44
C SER A 66 -2.04 -11.91 -8.71
N ILE A 67 -1.42 -12.43 -9.77
CA ILE A 67 -2.11 -12.73 -11.03
C ILE A 67 -3.28 -13.68 -10.75
N ASN A 68 -4.46 -13.36 -11.29
CA ASN A 68 -5.75 -14.04 -11.07
C ASN A 68 -6.40 -13.83 -9.69
N SER A 69 -5.80 -13.04 -8.80
CA SER A 69 -6.48 -12.61 -7.57
C SER A 69 -7.74 -11.78 -7.89
N GLN A 70 -8.67 -11.70 -6.95
CA GLN A 70 -9.88 -10.88 -7.13
C GLN A 70 -9.54 -9.42 -7.43
N GLN A 71 -8.54 -8.86 -6.73
CA GLN A 71 -8.09 -7.50 -6.93
C GLN A 71 -7.42 -7.32 -8.29
N TYR A 72 -6.60 -8.29 -8.73
CA TYR A 72 -5.97 -8.24 -10.06
C TYR A 72 -7.00 -8.25 -11.19
N GLU A 73 -7.99 -9.14 -11.14
CA GLU A 73 -9.04 -9.20 -12.16
C GLU A 73 -9.94 -7.95 -12.15
N TRP A 74 -10.22 -7.40 -10.96
CA TRP A 74 -10.90 -6.10 -10.85
C TRP A 74 -10.07 -4.99 -11.52
N MET A 75 -8.77 -4.88 -11.21
CA MET A 75 -7.88 -3.86 -11.74
C MET A 75 -7.76 -3.94 -13.25
N LYS A 76 -7.62 -5.15 -13.79
CA LYS A 76 -7.59 -5.41 -15.24
C LYS A 76 -8.86 -4.92 -15.93
N LYS A 77 -10.03 -5.16 -15.30
CA LYS A 77 -11.32 -4.69 -15.82
C LYS A 77 -11.46 -3.17 -15.74
N ASP A 78 -11.06 -2.58 -14.60
CA ASP A 78 -11.09 -1.12 -14.39
C ASP A 78 -10.26 -0.40 -15.45
N MET A 79 -8.98 -0.76 -15.58
CA MET A 79 -8.07 -0.11 -16.52
C MET A 79 -8.49 -0.30 -17.98
N ALA A 80 -9.10 -1.43 -18.34
CA ALA A 80 -9.62 -1.67 -19.67
C ALA A 80 -10.86 -0.81 -20.02
N SER A 81 -11.55 -0.28 -19.01
CA SER A 81 -12.76 0.53 -19.21
C SER A 81 -12.49 2.03 -19.40
N VAL A 82 -11.25 2.49 -19.16
CA VAL A 82 -10.88 3.90 -19.17
C VAL A 82 -10.93 4.49 -20.59
N ASN A 83 -11.77 5.52 -20.80
CA ASN A 83 -11.78 6.29 -22.04
C ASN A 83 -10.66 7.34 -22.04
N ARG A 84 -9.54 7.01 -22.69
CA ARG A 84 -8.35 7.87 -22.74
C ARG A 84 -8.53 9.19 -23.49
N GLN A 85 -9.63 9.40 -24.23
CA GLN A 85 -9.97 10.72 -24.78
C GLN A 85 -10.61 11.63 -23.71
N HIS A 86 -11.31 11.05 -22.73
CA HIS A 86 -11.95 11.78 -21.64
C HIS A 86 -10.99 11.96 -20.45
N THR A 87 -10.37 10.87 -20.01
CA THR A 87 -9.39 10.80 -18.93
C THR A 87 -8.02 10.37 -19.48
N PRO A 88 -7.27 11.29 -20.14
CA PRO A 88 -5.98 10.97 -20.74
C PRO A 88 -4.91 10.56 -19.73
N TRP A 89 -5.00 11.02 -18.48
CA TRP A 89 -4.06 10.68 -17.42
C TRP A 89 -4.56 9.50 -16.62
N LEU A 90 -3.70 8.49 -16.43
CA LEU A 90 -3.97 7.35 -15.58
C LEU A 90 -2.92 7.32 -14.48
N VAL A 91 -3.37 7.34 -13.23
CA VAL A 91 -2.51 7.32 -12.05
C VAL A 91 -2.79 6.04 -11.28
N PHE A 92 -1.74 5.26 -11.06
CA PHE A 92 -1.79 4.03 -10.28
C PHE A 92 -1.24 4.29 -8.87
N MET A 93 -1.98 3.88 -7.84
CA MET A 93 -1.64 4.16 -6.44
C MET A 93 -1.76 2.91 -5.57
N GLY A 94 -0.84 2.77 -4.62
CA GLY A 94 -0.84 1.77 -3.57
C GLY A 94 0.08 2.21 -2.44
N HIS A 95 -0.02 1.59 -1.26
CA HIS A 95 0.76 1.98 -0.08
C HIS A 95 2.21 1.46 -0.14
N ARG A 96 2.39 0.14 -0.25
CA ARG A 96 3.72 -0.47 -0.32
C ARG A 96 4.39 -0.20 -1.68
N PRO A 97 5.70 0.15 -1.71
CA PRO A 97 6.43 0.29 -2.96
C PRO A 97 6.57 -1.06 -3.68
N ILE A 98 6.29 -1.09 -4.98
CA ILE A 98 6.29 -2.33 -5.79
C ILE A 98 7.62 -2.53 -6.54
N ILE A 99 8.27 -1.44 -6.98
CA ILE A 99 9.46 -1.48 -7.84
C ILE A 99 10.71 -0.86 -7.20
N SER A 100 10.67 -0.56 -5.91
CA SER A 100 11.79 0.08 -5.23
C SER A 100 12.88 -0.93 -4.88
N GLU A 101 14.14 -0.57 -5.10
CA GLU A 101 15.30 -1.37 -4.69
C GLU A 101 15.37 -1.49 -3.16
N PHE A 102 15.18 -0.37 -2.46
CA PHE A 102 15.02 -0.33 -1.01
C PHE A 102 13.57 -0.04 -0.66
N GLY A 103 12.98 -0.83 0.23
CA GLY A 103 11.59 -0.66 0.66
C GLY A 103 11.40 0.50 1.62
N TYR A 104 12.27 0.61 2.62
CA TYR A 104 12.20 1.64 3.63
C TYR A 104 13.55 1.86 4.32
N LEU A 105 13.67 3.00 5.01
CA LEU A 105 14.83 3.30 5.83
C LEU A 105 14.49 3.03 7.31
N ARG A 106 15.38 2.31 8.00
CA ARG A 106 15.32 2.17 9.46
C ARG A 106 16.36 3.09 10.08
N ALA A 107 15.90 4.04 10.89
CA ALA A 107 16.77 4.95 11.63
C ALA A 107 16.81 4.55 13.11
N HIS A 108 18.01 4.43 13.67
CA HIS A 108 18.23 4.37 15.10
C HIS A 108 19.10 5.57 15.50
N ALA A 109 18.53 6.46 16.31
CA ALA A 109 19.17 7.71 16.72
C ALA A 109 19.36 7.76 18.23
N THR A 110 20.57 8.09 18.66
CA THR A 110 20.93 8.43 20.05
C THR A 110 21.61 9.79 20.08
N LYS A 111 21.96 10.29 21.28
CA LYS A 111 22.66 11.58 21.42
C LYS A 111 24.01 11.64 20.68
N ASN A 112 24.68 10.50 20.51
CA ASN A 112 26.05 10.43 19.98
C ASN A 112 26.15 9.62 18.68
N ASP A 113 25.05 9.05 18.22
CA ASP A 113 25.04 8.03 17.17
C ASP A 113 23.78 8.13 16.32
N LEU A 114 23.94 8.13 15.00
CA LEU A 114 22.86 7.95 14.05
C LEU A 114 23.22 6.77 13.14
N ASN A 115 22.45 5.69 13.23
CA ASN A 115 22.53 4.55 12.32
C ASN A 115 21.34 4.58 11.36
N LEU A 116 21.63 4.47 10.06
CA LEU A 116 20.64 4.44 8.99
C LEU A 116 20.84 3.17 8.17
N GLU A 117 19.79 2.34 8.11
CA GLU A 117 19.76 1.08 7.37
C GLU A 117 18.81 1.19 6.18
N PHE A 118 19.28 0.81 4.99
CA PHE A 118 18.46 0.64 3.79
C PHE A 118 17.95 -0.79 3.74
N VAL A 119 16.63 -0.95 3.85
CA VAL A 119 16.01 -2.25 4.06
C VAL A 119 15.08 -2.58 2.90
N THR A 120 15.15 -3.81 2.39
CA THR A 120 14.21 -4.31 1.37
C THR A 120 12.81 -4.47 1.97
N SER A 121 11.76 -4.16 1.20
CA SER A 121 10.37 -4.24 1.68
C SER A 121 9.85 -5.67 1.79
N ASP A 122 10.37 -6.58 0.97
CA ASP A 122 9.92 -7.97 0.85
C ASP A 122 10.62 -8.91 1.83
N THR A 123 11.96 -8.89 1.91
CA THR A 123 12.75 -9.78 2.76
C THR A 123 13.14 -9.15 4.10
N ARG A 124 12.95 -7.83 4.27
CA ARG A 124 13.42 -7.05 5.42
C ARG A 124 14.94 -7.14 5.64
N GLU A 125 15.67 -7.45 4.58
CA GLU A 125 17.13 -7.57 4.59
C GLU A 125 17.74 -6.17 4.53
N VAL A 126 18.73 -5.92 5.39
CA VAL A 126 19.54 -4.70 5.34
C VAL A 126 20.53 -4.85 4.19
N LYS A 127 20.38 -4.03 3.14
CA LYS A 127 21.23 -4.07 1.95
C LYS A 127 22.40 -3.11 2.03
N ASP A 128 22.20 -2.00 2.74
CA ASP A 128 23.24 -1.04 3.01
C ASP A 128 22.99 -0.37 4.36
N SER A 129 24.04 0.15 4.98
CA SER A 129 23.93 0.91 6.22
C SER A 129 25.09 1.89 6.33
N PHE A 130 24.81 3.07 6.87
CA PHE A 130 25.87 3.98 7.28
C PHE A 130 25.57 4.59 8.64
N ARG A 131 26.66 4.90 9.33
CA ARG A 131 26.65 5.29 10.74
C ARG A 131 27.41 6.59 10.90
N ILE A 132 26.77 7.57 11.52
CA ILE A 132 27.36 8.86 11.85
C ILE A 132 27.54 8.92 13.37
N THR A 133 28.79 9.06 13.80
CA THR A 133 29.16 9.24 15.21
C THR A 133 29.58 10.68 15.44
N LYS A 134 29.18 11.24 16.59
CA LYS A 134 29.61 12.58 17.04
C LYS A 134 30.96 12.53 17.75
#